data_AF-A0A962UJW2-F1
#
_entry.id   AF-A0A962UJW2-F1
#
_cell.length_a   1.000
_cell.length_b   1.000
_cell.length_c   1.000
_cell.angle_alpha   90.00
_cell.angle_beta   90.00
_cell.angle_gamma   90.00
#
_symmetry.space_group_name_H-M   'P 1'
#
loop_
_entity.id
_entity.type
_entity.pdbx_description
1 polymer ?
#
loop_
_entity_poly.entity_id
_entity_poly.type
_entity_poly.pdbx_seq_one_letter_code
_entity_poly.pdbx_strand_id
1 'polypeptide(L)'
;MAFQNHTGWRRLINATGYSWAGLKAAWRNEEAFRQEGFLCAVLTPLALWLGHSPVERVLLIGSLLLIVIVELLNTGIEAAV
;
A
#
# COMPACT_ATOMS: atom_id res chain seq x y z
N MET A 1 20.55 7.87 9.64
CA MET A 1 21.25 6.96 10.57
C MET A 1 21.03 5.52 10.10
N ALA A 2 21.81 5.09 9.11
CA ALA A 2 21.82 3.71 8.64
C ALA A 2 22.79 2.88 9.50
N PHE A 3 22.57 1.56 9.56
CA PHE A 3 23.35 0.54 10.28
C PHE A 3 23.01 0.35 11.77
N GLN A 4 21.83 -0.19 12.06
CA GLN A 4 21.63 -0.96 13.29
C GLN A 4 21.32 -2.41 12.91
N ASN A 5 22.21 -3.31 13.33
CA ASN A 5 22.13 -4.77 13.19
C ASN A 5 20.97 -5.32 14.04
N HIS A 6 19.72 -4.99 13.69
CA HIS A 6 18.56 -5.69 14.20
C HIS A 6 18.46 -6.99 13.40
N THR A 7 19.00 -8.09 13.93
CA THR A 7 18.82 -9.43 13.35
C THR A 7 17.56 -10.08 13.93
N GLY A 8 16.87 -10.90 13.14
CA GLY A 8 15.69 -11.65 13.57
C GLY A 8 14.40 -10.81 13.75
N TRP A 9 13.55 -11.23 14.69
CA TRP A 9 12.20 -10.70 14.93
C TRP A 9 12.13 -9.19 15.18
N ARG A 10 13.15 -8.62 15.82
CA ARG A 10 13.25 -7.18 16.08
C ARG A 10 13.31 -6.35 14.79
N ARG A 11 13.93 -6.88 13.72
CA ARG A 11 13.96 -6.22 12.40
C ARG A 11 12.58 -6.19 11.76
N LEU A 12 11.86 -7.31 11.85
CA LEU A 12 10.51 -7.43 11.29
C LEU A 12 9.58 -6.42 11.96
N ILE A 13 9.57 -6.38 13.29
CA ILE A 13 8.77 -5.41 14.07
C ILE A 13 9.10 -3.97 13.68
N ASN A 14 10.39 -3.63 13.61
CA ASN A 14 10.82 -2.29 13.21
C ASN A 14 10.39 -1.97 11.77
N ALA A 15 10.59 -2.89 10.83
CA ALA A 15 10.19 -2.72 9.43
C ALA A 15 8.68 -2.53 9.29
N THR A 16 7.86 -3.35 9.96
CA THR A 16 6.41 -3.18 9.99
C THR A 16 6.01 -1.84 10.61
N GLY A 17 6.72 -1.40 11.66
CA GLY A 17 6.52 -0.08 12.28
C GLY A 17 6.79 1.07 11.31
N TYR A 18 7.89 1.01 10.55
CA TYR A 18 8.20 2.01 9.52
C TYR A 18 7.18 1.97 8.36
N SER A 19 6.78 0.78 7.90
CA SER A 19 5.72 0.65 6.88
C SER A 19 4.41 1.28 7.34
N TRP A 20 4.00 1.02 8.60
CA TRP A 20 2.79 1.60 9.16
C TRP A 20 2.87 3.13 9.31
N ALA A 21 4.04 3.64 9.74
CA ALA A 21 4.27 5.08 9.84
C ALA A 21 4.16 5.75 8.47
N GLY A 22 4.75 5.17 7.43
CA GLY A 22 4.63 5.66 6.04
C GLY A 22 3.20 5.65 5.53
N LEU A 23 2.47 4.55 5.73
CA LEU A 23 1.06 4.44 5.33
C LEU A 23 0.18 5.48 6.05
N LYS A 24 0.41 5.69 7.34
CA LYS A 24 -0.31 6.72 8.12
C LYS A 24 0.01 8.14 7.64
N ALA A 25 1.26 8.40 7.26
CA ALA A 25 1.66 9.69 6.70
C ALA A 25 0.97 9.95 5.36
N ALA A 26 1.00 8.98 4.43
CA ALA A 26 0.31 9.05 3.15
C ALA A 26 -1.20 9.30 3.35
N TRP A 27 -1.85 8.55 4.24
CA TRP A 27 -3.28 8.73 4.53
C TRP A 27 -3.65 10.12 5.08
N ARG A 28 -2.75 10.76 5.83
CA ARG A 28 -3.03 12.05 6.47
C ARG A 28 -2.69 13.24 5.57
N ASN A 29 -1.64 13.11 4.76
CA ASN A 29 -1.11 14.22 3.98
C ASN A 29 -1.62 14.23 2.54
N GLU A 30 -1.95 13.07 1.97
CA GLU A 30 -2.34 12.96 0.57
C GLU A 30 -3.85 12.78 0.40
N GLU A 31 -4.48 13.74 -0.27
CA GLU A 31 -5.91 13.64 -0.60
C GLU A 31 -6.17 12.55 -1.65
N ALA A 32 -5.28 12.45 -2.65
CA ALA A 32 -5.36 11.45 -3.70
C ALA A 32 -5.30 10.02 -3.13
N PHE A 33 -4.33 9.75 -2.25
CA PHE A 33 -4.22 8.45 -1.57
C PHE A 33 -5.49 8.05 -0.80
N ARG A 34 -6.19 9.00 -0.16
CA ARG A 34 -7.47 8.72 0.51
C ARG A 34 -8.55 8.34 -0.50
N GLN A 35 -8.67 9.09 -1.60
CA GLN A 35 -9.66 8.81 -2.64
C GLN A 35 -9.44 7.43 -3.26
N GLU A 36 -8.19 7.13 -3.61
CA GLU A 36 -7.82 5.81 -4.13
C GLU A 36 -8.03 4.70 -3.11
N GLY A 37 -7.74 4.95 -1.83
CA GLY A 37 -8.02 4.01 -0.74
C GLY A 37 -9.51 3.68 -0.60
N PHE A 38 -10.38 4.69 -0.70
CA PHE A 38 -11.84 4.48 -0.73
C PHE A 38 -12.28 3.70 -1.97
N LEU A 39 -11.74 4.04 -3.15
CA LEU A 39 -12.01 3.30 -4.37
C LEU A 39 -11.58 1.84 -4.24
N CYS A 40 -10.38 1.57 -3.72
CA CYS A 40 -9.89 0.21 -3.47
C CYS A 40 -10.80 -0.54 -2.48
N ALA A 41 -11.28 0.12 -1.42
CA ALA A 41 -12.18 -0.49 -0.45
C ALA A 41 -13.53 -0.91 -1.05
N VAL A 42 -14.04 -0.17 -2.05
CA VAL A 42 -15.29 -0.50 -2.77
C VAL A 42 -15.05 -1.50 -3.90
N LEU A 43 -13.96 -1.32 -4.66
CA LEU A 43 -13.64 -2.14 -5.82
C LEU A 43 -13.12 -3.52 -5.43
N THR A 44 -12.52 -3.71 -4.24
CA THR A 44 -12.05 -5.03 -3.80
C THR A 44 -13.21 -6.02 -3.58
N PRO A 45 -14.29 -5.68 -2.84
CA PRO A 45 -15.50 -6.51 -2.79
C PRO A 45 -16.11 -6.76 -4.17
N LEU A 46 -16.15 -5.74 -5.03
CA LEU A 46 -16.65 -5.90 -6.40
C LEU A 46 -15.77 -6.85 -7.22
N ALA A 47 -14.46 -6.80 -7.06
CA ALA A 47 -13.51 -7.71 -7.72
C ALA A 47 -13.71 -9.16 -7.27
N LEU A 48 -13.98 -9.38 -5.99
CA LEU A 48 -14.30 -10.71 -5.45
C LEU A 48 -15.66 -11.23 -5.96
N TRP A 49 -16.63 -10.33 -6.14
CA TRP A 49 -17.96 -10.68 -6.63
C TRP A 49 -17.99 -10.93 -8.15
N LEU A 50 -17.33 -10.09 -8.94
CA LEU A 50 -17.31 -10.14 -10.41
C LEU A 50 -16.27 -11.12 -10.97
N GLY A 51 -15.23 -11.46 -10.21
CA GLY A 51 -14.24 -12.46 -10.64
C GLY A 51 -14.81 -13.87 -10.53
N HIS A 52 -14.90 -14.57 -11.66
CA HIS A 52 -15.45 -15.92 -11.75
C HIS A 52 -14.37 -16.99 -11.55
N SER A 53 -13.11 -16.67 -11.86
CA SER A 53 -11.95 -17.53 -11.62
C SER A 53 -10.98 -16.93 -10.60
N PRO A 54 -10.14 -17.75 -9.93
CA PRO A 54 -9.08 -17.24 -9.05
C PRO A 54 -8.12 -16.29 -9.78
N VAL A 55 -7.82 -16.56 -11.05
CA VAL A 55 -6.94 -15.73 -11.88
C VAL A 55 -7.56 -14.36 -12.11
N GLU A 56 -8.84 -14.28 -12.49
CA GLU A 56 -9.55 -12.99 -12.65
C GLU A 56 -9.54 -12.18 -11.35
N ARG A 57 -9.82 -12.81 -10.21
CA ARG A 57 -9.81 -12.13 -8.91
C ARG A 57 -8.44 -11.56 -8.57
N VAL A 58 -7.38 -12.34 -8.82
CA VAL A 58 -6.00 -11.90 -8.62
C VAL A 58 -5.65 -10.74 -9.56
N LEU A 59 -6.09 -10.78 -10.82
CA LEU A 59 -5.85 -9.68 -11.76
C LEU A 59 -6.59 -8.40 -11.35
N LEU A 60 -7.87 -8.52 -10.97
CA LEU A 60 -8.69 -7.39 -10.52
C LEU A 60 -8.11 -6.76 -9.26
N ILE A 61 -7.90 -7.55 -8.20
CA ILE A 61 -7.33 -7.04 -6.93
C ILE A 61 -5.88 -6.58 -7.13
N GLY A 62 -5.09 -7.31 -7.92
CA GLY A 62 -3.71 -6.97 -8.24
C GLY A 62 -3.58 -5.63 -8.95
N SER A 63 -4.53 -5.29 -9.84
CA SER A 63 -4.57 -3.97 -10.49
C SER A 63 -4.83 -2.83 -9.50
N LEU A 64 -5.72 -3.04 -8.52
CA LEU A 64 -5.98 -2.06 -7.46
C LEU A 64 -4.73 -1.86 -6.58
N LEU A 65 -4.08 -2.96 -6.21
CA LEU A 65 -2.82 -2.90 -5.45
C LEU A 65 -1.72 -2.17 -6.21
N LEU A 66 -1.62 -2.38 -7.52
CA LEU A 66 -0.61 -1.71 -8.34
C LEU A 66 -0.79 -0.18 -8.34
N ILE A 67 -2.02 0.30 -8.43
CA ILE A 67 -2.32 1.75 -8.34
C ILE A 67 -1.83 2.31 -7.00
N VAL A 68 -2.19 1.68 -5.89
CA VAL A 68 -1.78 2.11 -4.54
C VAL A 68 -0.25 2.12 -4.39
N ILE A 69 0.44 1.12 -4.95
CA ILE A 69 1.91 1.08 -4.94
C ILE A 69 2.48 2.26 -5.73
N VAL A 70 1.99 2.52 -6.94
CA VAL A 70 2.47 3.62 -7.79
C VAL A 70 2.25 4.98 -7.12
N GLU A 71 1.11 5.18 -6.48
CA GLU A 71 0.81 6.42 -5.74
C GLU A 71 1.77 6.61 -4.55
N LEU A 72 1.98 5.57 -3.74
CA LEU A 72 2.95 5.62 -2.63
C LEU A 72 4.38 5.88 -3.12
N LEU A 73 4.76 5.34 -4.29
CA LEU A 73 6.05 5.63 -4.91
C LEU A 73 6.12 7.09 -5.37
N ASN A 74 5.06 7.60 -5.97
CA ASN A 74 4.99 8.99 -6.43
C ASN A 74 5.15 9.97 -5.26
N THR A 75 4.27 9.87 -4.25
CA THR A 75 4.36 10.70 -3.03
C THR A 75 5.71 10.51 -2.32
N GLY A 76 6.23 9.28 -2.27
CA GLY A 76 7.52 9.00 -1.64
C GLY A 76 8.69 9.70 -2.35
N ILE A 77 8.65 9.80 -3.68
CA ILE A 77 9.64 10.54 -4.47
C ILE A 77 9.46 12.05 -4.24
N GLU A 78 8.23 12.56 -4.29
CA GLU A 78 7.94 13.98 -4.04
C GLU A 78 8.39 14.43 -2.64
N ALA A 79 8.25 13.58 -1.62
CA ALA A 79 8.69 13.89 -0.27
C ALA A 79 10.23 13.82 -0.08
N ALA A 80 10.95 13.17 -0.99
CA ALA A 80 12.39 12.99 -0.91
C ALA A 80 13.20 14.08 -1.64
N VAL A 81 12.55 14.80 -2.57
CA VAL A 81 13.12 15.88 -3.39
C VAL A 81 12.79 17.23 -2.76
#